data_AF-L0DM54-F1
#
_entry.id   AF-L0DM54-F1
#
_cell.length_a   1.000
_cell.length_b   1.000
_cell.length_c   1.000
_cell.angle_alpha   90.00
_cell.angle_beta   90.00
_cell.angle_gamma   90.00
#
_symmetry.space_group_name_H-M   'P 1'
#
loop_
_entity.id
_entity.type
_entity.pdbx_description
1 polymer ?
#
loop_
_entity_poly.entity_id
_entity_poly.type
_entity_poly.pdbx_seq_one_letter_code
_entity_poly.pdbx_strand_id
1 'polypeptide(L)'
;MKLQPHDKAPLIVRALVITTLALGNLLFLTGQTSAADTVIETPEHYRKESKWQVGPYCGPSSLYVFFQLLDKGVSLDRIAELCKVTDEGCSLEDLRRAALALGVKTQMVRGTSEELAKLTMPLIIHSSVGLDDSEGSGHFFVLCGKDNAYGGKYLLIDPSSGQMVYRDTIDGRNWSGYALMATPPWYVATAKNCLYLLLTALAVTACFIAFRRQNEPSVALSQNAAITPAPGV
;
A
#
# COMPACT_ATOMS: atom_id res chain seq x y z
N MET A 1 28.70 30.39 43.07
CA MET A 1 28.56 29.09 42.39
C MET A 1 27.94 29.36 41.02
N LYS A 2 28.74 29.40 39.95
CA LYS A 2 28.29 29.72 38.58
C LYS A 2 27.79 28.44 37.92
N LEU A 3 26.49 28.37 37.62
CA LEU A 3 25.89 27.31 36.80
C LEU A 3 26.36 27.46 35.35
N GLN A 4 26.94 26.39 34.79
CA GLN A 4 27.33 26.31 33.39
C GLN A 4 26.09 26.12 32.50
N PRO A 5 26.01 26.78 31.32
CA PRO A 5 24.92 26.58 30.39
C PRO A 5 25.18 25.33 29.53
N HIS A 6 24.76 24.17 30.01
CA HIS A 6 24.58 22.99 29.17
C HIS A 6 23.18 23.04 28.54
N ASP A 7 23.09 22.52 27.31
CA ASP A 7 21.87 22.23 26.55
C ASP A 7 21.09 23.40 25.95
N LYS A 8 21.67 24.00 24.91
CA LYS A 8 20.90 24.61 23.83
C LYS A 8 21.19 23.87 22.52
N ALA A 9 20.69 22.64 22.39
CA ALA A 9 20.31 22.20 21.05
C ALA A 9 19.37 23.30 20.51
N PRO A 10 19.63 23.91 19.35
CA PRO A 10 18.88 25.08 18.91
C PRO A 10 17.41 24.68 18.84
N LEU A 11 16.53 25.43 19.51
CA LEU A 11 15.08 25.25 19.47
C LEU A 11 14.56 25.05 18.03
N ILE A 12 15.26 25.66 17.07
CA ILE A 12 15.05 25.57 15.62
C ILE A 12 15.18 24.12 15.11
N VAL A 13 16.17 23.34 15.57
CA VAL A 13 16.38 21.95 15.12
C VAL A 13 15.25 21.04 15.63
N ARG A 14 14.80 21.24 16.87
CA ARG A 14 13.64 20.53 17.42
C ARG A 14 12.33 20.89 16.70
N ALA A 15 12.14 22.18 16.38
CA ALA A 15 10.97 22.64 15.65
C ALA A 15 10.91 22.12 14.20
N LEU A 16 12.05 21.98 13.52
CA LEU A 16 12.12 21.51 12.12
C LEU A 16 11.79 20.01 11.98
N VAL A 17 12.17 19.19 12.97
CA VAL A 17 11.86 17.75 12.99
C VAL A 17 10.37 17.52 13.29
N ILE A 18 9.76 18.33 14.15
CA ILE A 18 8.33 18.22 14.47
C ILE A 18 7.45 18.68 13.30
N THR A 19 7.85 19.73 12.58
CA THR A 19 7.08 20.25 11.43
C THR A 19 7.12 19.33 10.21
N THR A 20 8.24 18.66 9.94
CA THR A 20 8.32 17.67 8.84
C THR A 20 7.47 16.42 9.10
N LEU A 21 7.38 15.96 10.35
CA LEU A 21 6.47 14.87 10.73
C LEU A 21 4.99 15.27 10.68
N ALA A 22 4.66 16.51 11.02
CA ALA A 22 3.28 17.01 10.97
C ALA A 22 2.77 17.24 9.54
N LEU A 23 3.62 17.76 8.63
CA LEU A 23 3.22 17.99 7.23
C LEU A 23 3.04 16.68 6.45
N GLY A 24 3.83 15.65 6.76
CA GLY A 24 3.69 14.31 6.17
C GLY A 24 2.35 13.65 6.49
N ASN A 25 1.81 13.89 7.68
CA ASN A 25 0.47 13.42 8.08
C ASN A 25 -0.66 14.29 7.50
N LEU A 26 -0.44 15.60 7.33
CA LEU A 26 -1.47 16.51 6.82
C LEU A 26 -1.74 16.35 5.32
N LEU A 27 -0.72 16.00 4.52
CA LEU A 27 -0.87 15.68 3.10
C LEU A 27 -1.57 14.31 2.85
N PHE A 28 -1.74 13.49 3.89
CA PHE A 28 -2.53 12.26 3.83
C PHE A 28 -4.03 12.49 4.09
N LEU A 29 -4.41 13.69 4.56
CA LEU A 29 -5.76 13.97 5.10
C LEU A 29 -6.68 14.77 4.18
N THR A 30 -6.21 15.30 3.04
CA THR A 30 -7.02 16.18 2.18
C THR A 30 -7.60 15.52 0.91
N GLY A 31 -7.50 14.20 0.78
CA GLY A 31 -8.12 13.45 -0.31
C GLY A 31 -9.52 12.93 0.01
N GLN A 32 -10.43 13.76 0.54
CA GLN A 32 -11.84 13.39 0.70
C GLN A 32 -12.69 14.02 -0.40
N THR A 33 -12.94 13.27 -1.47
CA THR A 33 -14.12 13.50 -2.32
C THR A 33 -15.27 12.68 -1.75
N SER A 34 -16.30 13.38 -1.30
CA SER A 34 -17.59 12.79 -0.92
C SER A 34 -18.19 12.12 -2.15
N ALA A 35 -18.30 10.80 -2.13
CA ALA A 35 -19.12 10.04 -3.07
C ALA A 35 -20.34 9.56 -2.28
N ALA A 36 -21.48 10.19 -2.56
CA ALA A 36 -22.79 9.70 -2.19
C ALA A 36 -22.94 8.23 -2.62
N ASP A 37 -23.72 7.46 -1.85
CA ASP A 37 -24.14 6.08 -2.13
C ASP A 37 -24.60 5.94 -3.59
N THR A 38 -23.64 5.66 -4.46
CA THR A 38 -23.87 5.28 -5.82
C THR A 38 -23.62 3.80 -5.82
N VAL A 39 -24.71 3.04 -5.90
CA VAL A 39 -24.64 1.68 -6.40
C VAL A 39 -23.84 1.77 -7.70
N ILE A 40 -22.59 1.32 -7.67
CA ILE A 40 -21.74 1.32 -8.85
C ILE A 40 -22.33 0.24 -9.75
N GLU A 41 -23.17 0.66 -10.68
CA GLU A 41 -23.69 -0.25 -11.70
C GLU A 41 -22.50 -0.74 -12.53
N THR A 42 -22.26 -2.05 -12.49
CA THR A 42 -21.27 -2.71 -13.34
C THR A 42 -21.55 -2.32 -14.80
N PRO A 43 -20.58 -1.69 -15.50
CA PRO A 43 -20.76 -1.30 -16.90
C PRO A 43 -21.18 -2.48 -17.76
N GLU A 44 -22.00 -2.24 -18.77
CA GLU A 44 -22.64 -3.27 -19.58
C GLU A 44 -21.63 -4.26 -20.21
N HIS A 45 -20.46 -3.79 -20.65
CA HIS A 45 -19.41 -4.65 -21.20
C HIS A 45 -18.72 -5.57 -20.18
N TYR A 46 -18.87 -5.29 -18.87
CA TYR A 46 -18.49 -6.20 -17.79
C TYR A 46 -19.65 -7.09 -17.32
N ARG A 47 -20.88 -6.80 -17.78
CA ARG A 47 -22.11 -7.51 -17.43
C ARG A 47 -22.32 -8.65 -18.44
N LYS A 48 -21.77 -9.83 -18.15
CA LYS A 48 -21.95 -11.00 -19.04
C LYS A 48 -23.31 -11.67 -18.79
N GLU A 49 -24.13 -11.75 -19.83
CA GLU A 49 -25.52 -12.28 -19.80
C GLU A 49 -25.63 -13.81 -19.62
N SER A 50 -24.53 -14.55 -19.80
CA SER A 50 -24.49 -15.99 -19.51
C SER A 50 -23.74 -16.24 -18.20
N LYS A 51 -24.22 -17.20 -17.42
CA LYS A 51 -23.53 -17.75 -16.23
C LYS A 51 -22.17 -18.33 -16.64
N TRP A 52 -21.16 -17.49 -16.83
CA TRP A 52 -19.75 -17.87 -16.97
C TRP A 52 -19.12 -18.35 -15.64
N GLN A 53 -19.96 -18.48 -14.61
CA GLN A 53 -19.63 -18.40 -13.19
C GLN A 53 -20.05 -19.65 -12.39
N VAL A 54 -20.24 -20.80 -13.05
CA VAL A 54 -20.71 -22.01 -12.37
C VAL A 54 -19.64 -23.10 -12.44
N GLY A 55 -19.28 -23.60 -11.26
CA GLY A 55 -18.37 -24.71 -11.04
C GLY A 55 -16.89 -24.31 -11.09
N PRO A 56 -16.04 -25.03 -11.84
CA PRO A 56 -14.58 -25.06 -11.66
C PRO A 56 -13.83 -23.77 -12.05
N TYR A 57 -14.52 -22.77 -12.59
CA TYR A 57 -13.91 -21.54 -13.13
C TYR A 57 -13.74 -20.41 -12.11
N CYS A 58 -14.11 -20.58 -10.84
CA CYS A 58 -13.94 -19.53 -9.81
C CYS A 58 -12.48 -19.04 -9.68
N GLY A 59 -11.50 -19.93 -9.82
CA GLY A 59 -10.08 -19.61 -9.82
C GLY A 59 -9.64 -18.73 -11.02
N PRO A 60 -9.80 -19.19 -12.27
CA PRO A 60 -9.50 -18.39 -13.46
C PRO A 60 -10.19 -17.03 -13.46
N SER A 61 -11.45 -16.98 -13.02
CA SER A 61 -12.23 -15.76 -12.94
C SER A 61 -11.69 -14.81 -11.87
N SER A 62 -11.25 -15.31 -10.71
CA SER A 62 -10.53 -14.52 -9.71
C SER A 62 -9.23 -13.96 -10.26
N LEU A 63 -8.47 -14.78 -11.01
CA LEU A 63 -7.23 -14.33 -11.62
C LEU A 63 -7.50 -13.27 -12.69
N TYR A 64 -8.56 -13.41 -13.49
CA TYR A 64 -8.98 -12.39 -14.43
C TYR A 64 -9.26 -11.06 -13.75
N VAL A 65 -10.10 -11.04 -12.70
CA VAL A 65 -10.38 -9.82 -11.93
C VAL A 65 -9.11 -9.23 -11.33
N PHE A 66 -8.24 -10.07 -10.77
CA PHE A 66 -6.94 -9.64 -10.25
C PHE A 66 -6.06 -8.98 -11.32
N PHE A 67 -6.03 -9.51 -12.55
CA PHE A 67 -5.32 -8.88 -13.66
C PHE A 67 -5.94 -7.54 -14.08
N GLN A 68 -7.27 -7.43 -14.10
CA GLN A 68 -7.94 -6.15 -14.39
C GLN A 68 -7.60 -5.09 -13.35
N LEU A 69 -7.57 -5.44 -12.06
CA LEU A 69 -7.19 -4.53 -10.98
C LEU A 69 -5.70 -4.14 -11.00
N LEU A 70 -4.86 -4.87 -11.73
CA LEU A 70 -3.46 -4.53 -11.97
C LEU A 70 -3.24 -3.82 -13.31
N ASP A 71 -4.31 -3.39 -13.98
CA ASP A 71 -4.31 -2.80 -15.32
C ASP A 71 -3.58 -3.67 -16.36
N LYS A 72 -3.78 -4.99 -16.26
CA LYS A 72 -3.22 -5.98 -17.19
C LYS A 72 -4.33 -6.54 -18.08
N GLY A 73 -4.31 -6.15 -19.36
CA GLY A 73 -5.25 -6.63 -20.37
C GLY A 73 -5.00 -8.06 -20.80
N VAL A 74 -5.45 -9.04 -20.01
CA VAL A 74 -5.42 -10.47 -20.36
C VAL A 74 -6.85 -10.99 -20.48
N SER A 75 -7.14 -11.76 -21.53
CA SER A 75 -8.45 -12.38 -21.70
C SER A 75 -8.67 -13.54 -20.72
N LEU A 76 -9.92 -13.72 -20.29
CA LEU A 76 -10.31 -14.83 -19.42
C LEU A 76 -10.00 -16.20 -20.06
N ASP A 77 -10.25 -16.35 -21.36
CA ASP A 77 -10.00 -17.61 -22.08
C ASP A 77 -8.53 -18.00 -22.00
N ARG A 78 -7.63 -17.02 -22.17
CA ARG A 78 -6.19 -17.25 -22.05
C ARG A 78 -5.79 -17.66 -20.64
N ILE A 79 -6.42 -17.07 -19.63
CA ILE A 79 -6.20 -17.44 -18.22
C ILE A 79 -6.68 -18.88 -17.97
N ALA A 80 -7.88 -19.23 -18.44
CA ALA A 80 -8.45 -20.56 -18.28
C ALA A 80 -7.60 -21.65 -18.94
N GLU A 81 -7.10 -21.41 -20.16
CA GLU A 81 -6.15 -22.29 -20.85
C GLU A 81 -4.90 -22.57 -20.01
N LEU A 82 -4.34 -21.53 -19.39
CA LEU A 82 -3.12 -21.63 -18.59
C LEU A 82 -3.36 -22.29 -17.22
N CYS A 83 -4.53 -22.09 -16.63
CA CYS A 83 -4.91 -22.68 -15.33
C CYS A 83 -5.21 -24.18 -15.45
N LYS A 84 -5.44 -24.71 -16.65
CA LYS A 84 -5.77 -26.13 -16.90
C LYS A 84 -6.94 -26.60 -16.01
N VAL A 85 -8.04 -25.84 -16.06
CA VAL A 85 -9.24 -26.07 -15.26
C VAL A 85 -9.74 -27.51 -15.45
N THR A 86 -9.94 -28.22 -14.34
CA THR A 86 -10.55 -29.56 -14.30
C THR A 86 -12.00 -29.46 -13.83
N ASP A 87 -12.73 -30.58 -13.79
CA ASP A 87 -14.11 -30.58 -13.24
C ASP A 87 -14.15 -30.17 -11.75
N GLU A 88 -13.05 -30.36 -11.02
CA GLU A 88 -12.89 -29.96 -9.60
C GLU A 88 -12.43 -28.50 -9.43
N GLY A 89 -12.07 -27.83 -10.52
CA GLY A 89 -11.49 -26.49 -10.49
C GLY A 89 -9.99 -26.48 -10.75
N CYS A 90 -9.33 -25.47 -10.18
CA CYS A 90 -7.88 -25.34 -10.18
C CYS A 90 -7.38 -24.91 -8.81
N SER A 91 -6.13 -25.26 -8.51
CA SER A 91 -5.47 -24.90 -7.26
C SER A 91 -4.92 -23.47 -7.28
N LEU A 92 -4.59 -22.93 -6.10
CA LEU A 92 -3.87 -21.66 -5.98
C LEU A 92 -2.50 -21.69 -6.68
N GLU A 93 -1.85 -22.86 -6.75
CA GLU A 93 -0.59 -23.06 -7.48
C GLU A 93 -0.79 -23.00 -8.99
N ASP A 94 -1.92 -23.48 -9.52
CA ASP A 94 -2.28 -23.31 -10.93
C ASP A 94 -2.43 -21.83 -11.28
N LEU A 95 -3.11 -21.07 -10.42
CA LEU A 95 -3.24 -19.62 -10.58
C LEU A 95 -1.87 -18.92 -10.54
N ARG A 96 -1.00 -19.32 -9.61
CA ARG A 96 0.37 -18.77 -9.52
C ARG A 96 1.17 -19.04 -10.80
N ARG A 97 1.11 -20.26 -11.33
CA ARG A 97 1.79 -20.65 -12.57
C ARG A 97 1.23 -19.92 -13.79
N ALA A 98 -0.09 -19.78 -13.88
CA ALA A 98 -0.74 -19.01 -14.94
C ALA A 98 -0.35 -17.53 -14.88
N ALA A 99 -0.36 -16.92 -13.69
CA ALA A 99 0.07 -15.54 -13.50
C ALA A 99 1.53 -15.32 -13.95
N LEU A 100 2.41 -16.24 -13.58
CA LEU A 100 3.83 -16.20 -13.98
C LEU A 100 3.99 -16.33 -15.50
N ALA A 101 3.25 -17.24 -16.13
CA ALA A 101 3.26 -17.41 -17.59
C ALA A 101 2.75 -16.16 -18.34
N LEU A 102 1.92 -15.35 -17.69
CA LEU A 102 1.42 -14.06 -18.17
C LEU A 102 2.32 -12.87 -17.77
N GLY A 103 3.49 -13.13 -17.19
CA GLY A 103 4.48 -12.10 -16.85
C GLY A 103 4.22 -11.37 -15.55
N VAL A 104 3.27 -11.83 -14.72
CA VAL A 104 3.02 -11.27 -13.39
C VAL A 104 3.63 -12.18 -12.34
N LYS A 105 4.66 -11.70 -11.64
CA LYS A 105 5.24 -12.42 -10.51
C LYS A 105 4.29 -12.34 -9.33
N THR A 106 3.90 -13.50 -8.83
CA THR A 106 3.05 -13.64 -7.66
C THR A 106 3.73 -14.53 -6.62
N GLN A 107 3.33 -14.33 -5.37
CA GLN A 107 3.77 -15.15 -4.24
C GLN A 107 2.55 -15.70 -3.50
N MET A 108 2.63 -16.96 -3.10
CA MET A 108 1.67 -17.55 -2.17
C MET A 108 2.15 -17.25 -0.75
N VAL A 109 1.22 -16.79 0.08
CA VAL A 109 1.47 -16.49 1.48
C VAL A 109 0.48 -17.25 2.34
N ARG A 110 0.95 -17.67 3.51
CA ARG A 110 0.13 -18.25 4.57
C ARG A 110 0.20 -17.36 5.78
N GLY A 111 -0.93 -17.10 6.43
CA GLY A 111 -0.93 -16.23 7.61
C GLY A 111 -2.24 -16.28 8.38
N THR A 112 -2.38 -15.37 9.34
CA THR A 112 -3.63 -15.11 10.06
C THR A 112 -4.40 -13.96 9.42
N SER A 113 -5.67 -13.81 9.81
CA SER A 113 -6.55 -12.77 9.25
C SER A 113 -6.03 -11.37 9.55
N GLU A 114 -5.36 -11.19 10.68
CA GLU A 114 -4.72 -9.93 11.08
C GLU A 114 -3.50 -9.61 10.20
N GLU A 115 -2.81 -10.64 9.69
CA GLU A 115 -1.69 -10.49 8.77
C GLU A 115 -2.17 -10.19 7.35
N LEU A 116 -3.32 -10.74 6.95
CA LEU A 116 -3.94 -10.53 5.63
C LEU A 116 -4.14 -9.04 5.32
N ALA A 117 -4.56 -8.25 6.33
CA ALA A 117 -4.76 -6.80 6.19
C ALA A 117 -3.47 -5.99 5.94
N LYS A 118 -2.30 -6.59 6.19
CA LYS A 118 -0.98 -5.96 6.00
C LYS A 118 -0.35 -6.30 4.65
N LEU A 119 -0.95 -7.25 3.92
CA LEU A 119 -0.46 -7.66 2.62
C LEU A 119 -0.78 -6.62 1.54
N THR A 120 -0.02 -6.66 0.44
CA THR A 120 -0.26 -5.78 -0.70
C THR A 120 -1.51 -6.24 -1.45
N MET A 121 -2.45 -5.32 -1.63
CA MET A 121 -3.68 -5.52 -2.39
C MET A 121 -3.46 -5.21 -3.88
N PRO A 122 -4.29 -5.75 -4.80
CA PRO A 122 -5.29 -6.79 -4.56
C PRO A 122 -4.63 -8.14 -4.27
N LEU A 123 -5.37 -9.06 -3.66
CA LEU A 123 -4.91 -10.43 -3.42
C LEU A 123 -6.05 -11.43 -3.63
N ILE A 124 -5.72 -12.64 -4.09
CA ILE A 124 -6.68 -13.74 -4.23
C ILE A 124 -6.63 -14.57 -2.96
N ILE A 125 -7.75 -14.74 -2.26
CA ILE A 125 -7.88 -15.63 -1.12
C ILE A 125 -8.65 -16.89 -1.50
N HIS A 126 -8.32 -17.99 -0.84
CA HIS A 126 -9.07 -19.24 -0.93
C HIS A 126 -9.87 -19.45 0.36
N SER A 127 -11.18 -19.62 0.21
CA SER A 127 -12.14 -19.97 1.26
C SER A 127 -12.51 -21.45 1.14
N SER A 128 -12.74 -22.13 2.27
CA SER A 128 -13.34 -23.47 2.27
C SER A 128 -14.86 -23.45 2.04
N VAL A 129 -15.47 -22.26 2.06
CA VAL A 129 -16.93 -22.05 2.01
C VAL A 129 -17.27 -20.95 1.01
N GLY A 130 -18.38 -21.12 0.27
CA GLY A 130 -18.95 -20.10 -0.61
C GLY A 130 -19.52 -18.88 0.13
N LEU A 131 -20.10 -17.93 -0.61
CA LEU A 131 -20.78 -16.77 0.00
C LEU A 131 -22.09 -17.13 0.71
N ASP A 132 -22.73 -18.21 0.30
CA ASP A 132 -24.01 -18.70 0.79
C ASP A 132 -23.86 -19.68 1.97
N ASP A 133 -22.66 -19.76 2.55
CA ASP A 133 -22.29 -20.72 3.59
C ASP A 133 -22.55 -22.19 3.19
N SER A 134 -22.69 -22.47 1.89
CA SER A 134 -22.81 -23.84 1.40
C SER A 134 -21.47 -24.55 1.52
N GLU A 135 -21.45 -25.69 2.23
CA GLU A 135 -20.29 -26.56 2.29
C GLU A 135 -20.18 -27.35 0.98
N GLY A 136 -19.18 -27.03 0.14
CA GLY A 136 -18.91 -27.79 -1.07
C GLY A 136 -18.06 -27.04 -2.10
N SER A 137 -16.87 -27.59 -2.38
CA SER A 137 -15.78 -27.04 -3.21
C SER A 137 -15.26 -25.68 -2.72
N GLY A 138 -13.97 -25.59 -2.40
CA GLY A 138 -13.37 -24.32 -1.98
C GLY A 138 -13.60 -23.21 -3.01
N HIS A 139 -13.74 -21.97 -2.53
CA HIS A 139 -14.08 -20.81 -3.36
C HIS A 139 -12.97 -19.76 -3.33
N PHE A 140 -12.76 -19.07 -4.44
CA PHE A 140 -11.78 -17.99 -4.53
C PHE A 140 -12.47 -16.63 -4.51
N PHE A 141 -11.87 -15.70 -3.77
CA PHE A 141 -12.29 -14.30 -3.75
C PHE A 141 -11.11 -13.39 -4.06
N VAL A 142 -11.38 -12.23 -4.62
CA VAL A 142 -10.38 -11.15 -4.75
C VAL A 142 -10.59 -10.15 -3.64
N LEU A 143 -9.69 -10.10 -2.67
CA LEU A 143 -9.67 -9.09 -1.61
C LEU A 143 -9.02 -7.81 -2.13
N CYS A 144 -9.76 -6.71 -2.09
CA CYS A 144 -9.32 -5.42 -2.59
C CYS A 144 -8.77 -4.51 -1.48
N GLY A 145 -9.15 -4.77 -0.23
CA GLY A 145 -8.67 -4.01 0.91
C GLY A 145 -9.64 -4.02 2.08
N LYS A 146 -9.38 -3.11 3.01
CA LYS A 146 -10.26 -2.81 4.13
C LYS A 146 -10.79 -1.40 3.93
N ASP A 147 -12.10 -1.28 3.84
CA ASP A 147 -12.76 -0.01 3.63
C ASP A 147 -12.98 0.69 4.98
N ASN A 148 -12.17 1.72 5.24
CA ASN A 148 -12.27 2.51 6.47
C ASN A 148 -13.50 3.43 6.47
N ALA A 149 -14.06 3.79 5.31
CA ALA A 149 -15.28 4.59 5.23
C ALA A 149 -16.52 3.76 5.62
N TYR A 150 -16.50 2.47 5.31
CA TYR A 150 -17.57 1.52 5.66
C TYR A 150 -17.24 0.70 6.91
N GLY A 151 -16.80 1.37 7.98
CA GLY A 151 -16.64 0.74 9.31
C GLY A 151 -15.49 -0.26 9.40
N GLY A 152 -14.52 -0.21 8.48
CA GLY A 152 -13.40 -1.13 8.44
C GLY A 152 -13.79 -2.52 7.92
N LYS A 153 -14.77 -2.62 7.03
CA LYS A 153 -15.14 -3.92 6.42
C LYS A 153 -14.15 -4.32 5.35
N TYR A 154 -13.94 -5.61 5.18
CA TYR A 154 -13.18 -6.16 4.06
C TYR A 154 -14.02 -6.07 2.79
N LEU A 155 -13.43 -5.52 1.72
CA LEU A 155 -14.03 -5.43 0.40
C LEU A 155 -13.53 -6.59 -0.45
N LEU A 156 -14.42 -7.53 -0.76
CA LEU A 156 -14.15 -8.69 -1.62
C LEU A 156 -14.90 -8.54 -2.94
N ILE A 157 -14.33 -9.09 -4.00
CA ILE A 157 -15.04 -9.35 -5.25
C ILE A 157 -15.21 -10.85 -5.36
N ASP A 158 -16.46 -11.27 -5.48
CA ASP A 158 -16.79 -12.65 -5.82
C ASP A 158 -16.72 -12.83 -7.34
N PRO A 159 -15.75 -13.60 -7.85
CA PRO A 159 -15.62 -13.83 -9.29
C PRO A 159 -16.83 -14.56 -9.89
N SER A 160 -17.55 -15.34 -9.09
CA SER A 160 -18.72 -16.13 -9.51
C SER A 160 -20.00 -15.31 -9.59
N SER A 161 -19.99 -14.05 -9.16
CA SER A 161 -21.13 -13.15 -9.35
C SER A 161 -20.72 -11.81 -9.95
N GLY A 162 -19.42 -11.49 -9.92
CA GLY A 162 -18.91 -10.15 -10.20
C GLY A 162 -19.33 -9.13 -9.15
N GLN A 163 -19.94 -9.57 -8.04
CA GLN A 163 -20.43 -8.67 -7.01
C GLN A 163 -19.32 -8.29 -6.05
N MET A 164 -19.36 -7.03 -5.62
CA MET A 164 -18.60 -6.55 -4.48
C MET A 164 -19.35 -6.91 -3.20
N VAL A 165 -18.63 -7.54 -2.27
CA VAL A 165 -19.15 -8.00 -1.00
C VAL A 165 -18.35 -7.37 0.12
N TYR A 166 -19.05 -6.74 1.06
CA TYR A 166 -18.46 -6.23 2.29
C TYR A 166 -18.60 -7.27 3.39
N ARG A 167 -17.49 -7.60 4.07
CA ARG A 167 -17.49 -8.57 5.16
C ARG A 167 -16.84 -7.96 6.40
N ASP A 168 -17.46 -8.16 7.56
CA ASP A 168 -16.93 -7.62 8.82
C ASP A 168 -15.62 -8.30 9.24
N THR A 169 -15.54 -9.62 9.04
CA THR A 169 -14.38 -10.43 9.43
C THR A 169 -13.97 -11.43 8.36
N ILE A 170 -12.67 -11.63 8.21
CA ILE A 170 -12.11 -12.81 7.56
C ILE A 170 -11.56 -13.69 8.68
N ASP A 171 -11.92 -14.96 8.74
CA ASP A 171 -11.53 -15.88 9.81
C ASP A 171 -11.37 -17.31 9.27
N GLY A 172 -10.98 -18.25 10.12
CA GLY A 172 -10.75 -19.65 9.73
C GLY A 172 -11.98 -20.39 9.20
N ARG A 173 -13.20 -19.81 9.29
CA ARG A 173 -14.41 -20.38 8.70
C ARG A 173 -14.59 -20.00 7.24
N ASN A 174 -14.07 -18.83 6.85
CA ASN A 174 -14.26 -18.27 5.51
C ASN A 174 -12.94 -18.01 4.77
N TRP A 175 -11.83 -18.46 5.33
CA TRP A 175 -10.51 -18.37 4.73
C TRP A 175 -9.63 -19.53 5.16
N SER A 176 -9.04 -20.19 4.18
CA SER A 176 -8.15 -21.34 4.37
C SER A 176 -6.77 -21.00 4.94
N GLY A 177 -6.48 -19.72 5.13
CA GLY A 177 -5.17 -19.22 5.56
C GLY A 177 -4.17 -18.98 4.42
N TYR A 178 -4.55 -19.27 3.17
CA TYR A 178 -3.71 -19.06 1.98
C TYR A 178 -4.19 -17.90 1.12
N ALA A 179 -3.24 -17.12 0.62
CA ALA A 179 -3.49 -16.04 -0.33
C ALA A 179 -2.43 -15.99 -1.43
N LEU A 180 -2.80 -15.50 -2.61
CA LEU A 180 -1.90 -15.18 -3.71
C LEU A 180 -1.88 -13.67 -3.91
N MET A 181 -0.70 -13.08 -3.86
CA MET A 181 -0.52 -11.64 -4.03
C MET A 181 0.53 -11.32 -5.09
N ALA A 182 0.42 -10.16 -5.73
CA ALA A 182 1.46 -9.67 -6.63
C ALA A 182 2.74 -9.39 -5.83
N THR A 183 3.87 -9.84 -6.35
CA THR A 183 5.17 -9.40 -5.80
C THR A 183 5.50 -8.05 -6.43
N PRO A 184 5.65 -6.97 -5.64
CA PRO A 184 6.09 -5.70 -6.20
C PRO A 184 7.45 -5.89 -6.88
N PRO A 185 7.70 -5.23 -8.03
CA PRO A 185 8.99 -5.32 -8.68
C PRO A 185 10.11 -4.92 -7.73
N TRP A 186 11.25 -5.63 -7.77
CA TRP A 186 12.38 -5.40 -6.87
C TRP A 186 12.83 -3.94 -6.82
N TYR A 187 12.74 -3.23 -7.95
CA TYR A 187 13.12 -1.82 -8.05
C TYR A 187 12.24 -0.89 -7.24
N VAL A 188 10.99 -1.25 -6.91
CA VAL A 188 10.11 -0.41 -6.07
C VAL A 188 10.63 -0.39 -4.63
N ALA A 189 11.03 -1.56 -4.11
CA ALA A 189 11.65 -1.65 -2.79
C ALA A 189 13.02 -0.93 -2.77
N THR A 190 13.83 -1.11 -3.82
CA THR A 190 15.11 -0.42 -3.96
C THR A 190 14.95 1.09 -4.05
N ALA A 191 14.02 1.60 -4.88
CA ALA A 191 13.78 3.02 -5.05
C ALA A 191 13.33 3.68 -3.74
N LYS A 192 12.46 3.02 -2.97
CA LYS A 192 12.05 3.49 -1.64
C LYS A 192 13.25 3.59 -0.68
N ASN A 193 14.10 2.58 -0.66
CA ASN A 193 15.31 2.59 0.17
C ASN A 193 16.30 3.68 -0.29
N CYS A 194 16.50 3.85 -1.60
CA CYS A 194 17.32 4.92 -2.16
C CYS A 194 16.77 6.30 -1.80
N LEU A 195 15.45 6.49 -1.85
CA LEU A 195 14.81 7.74 -1.44
C LEU A 195 15.04 8.04 0.05
N TYR A 196 14.88 7.04 0.94
CA TYR A 196 15.19 7.24 2.35
C TYR A 196 16.66 7.59 2.59
N LEU A 197 17.59 6.90 1.93
CA LEU A 197 19.01 7.22 2.02
C LEU A 197 19.28 8.65 1.54
N LEU A 198 18.69 9.08 0.42
CA LEU A 198 18.80 10.44 -0.09
C LEU A 198 18.28 11.48 0.92
N LEU A 199 17.10 11.25 1.50
CA LEU A 199 16.50 12.15 2.48
C LEU A 199 17.34 12.24 3.76
N THR A 200 17.88 11.11 4.23
CA THR A 200 18.78 11.11 5.41
C THR A 200 20.09 11.87 5.13
N ALA A 201 20.68 11.69 3.94
CA ALA A 201 21.87 12.42 3.54
C ALA A 201 21.62 13.93 3.50
N LEU A 202 20.51 14.37 2.88
CA LEU A 202 20.12 15.78 2.83
C LEU A 202 19.92 16.37 4.24
N ALA A 203 19.29 15.62 5.15
CA ALA A 203 19.10 16.04 6.54
C ALA A 203 20.44 16.19 7.28
N VAL A 204 21.37 15.25 7.12
CA VAL A 204 22.71 15.32 7.72
C VAL A 204 23.49 16.52 7.17
N THR A 205 23.45 16.76 5.86
CA THR A 205 24.10 17.92 5.23
C THR A 205 23.52 19.22 5.75
N ALA A 206 22.19 19.34 5.86
CA ALA A 206 21.54 20.53 6.40
C ALA A 206 21.93 20.79 7.86
N CYS A 207 21.96 19.73 8.70
CA CYS A 207 22.43 19.81 10.08
C CYS A 207 23.90 20.26 10.16
N PHE A 208 24.77 19.75 9.29
CA PHE A 208 26.17 20.15 9.23
C PHE A 208 26.34 21.62 8.85
N ILE A 209 25.60 22.10 7.84
CA ILE A 209 25.60 23.52 7.44
C ILE A 209 25.10 24.40 8.59
N ALA A 210 24.02 24.01 9.26
CA ALA A 210 23.47 24.75 10.40
C ALA A 210 24.46 24.81 11.57
N PHE A 211 25.13 23.68 11.88
CA PHE A 211 26.17 23.61 12.90
C PHE A 211 27.37 24.50 12.55
N ARG A 212 27.81 24.50 11.29
CA ARG A 212 28.87 25.39 10.82
C ARG A 212 28.51 26.87 10.99
N ARG A 213 27.29 27.26 10.59
CA ARG A 213 26.80 28.65 10.76
C ARG A 213 26.76 29.10 12.22
N GLN A 214 26.49 28.21 13.17
CA GLN A 214 26.49 28.55 14.60
C GLN A 214 27.89 28.72 15.20
N ASN A 215 28.88 28.06 14.61
CA ASN A 215 30.26 28.10 15.07
C ASN A 215 31.11 29.11 14.29
N GLU A 216 30.54 29.83 13.32
CA GLU A 216 31.23 30.98 12.74
C GLU A 216 31.43 32.02 13.85
N PRO A 217 32.69 32.31 14.25
CA PRO A 217 32.94 33.32 15.26
C PRO A 217 32.34 34.63 14.76
N SER A 218 31.66 35.36 15.64
CA SER A 218 31.11 36.68 15.36
C SER A 218 32.25 37.67 15.08
N VAL A 219 32.81 37.60 13.86
CA VAL A 219 33.82 38.51 13.36
C VAL A 219 33.10 39.80 12.94
N ALA A 220 32.75 40.63 13.92
CA ALA A 220 32.50 42.08 13.85
C ALA A 220 31.57 42.42 15.01
N LEU A 221 32.04 43.14 16.03
CA LEU A 221 31.80 44.58 16.14
C LEU A 221 32.83 45.27 17.06
N SER A 222 34.11 44.89 17.01
CA SER A 222 35.15 45.54 17.85
C SER A 222 36.14 46.45 17.09
N GLN A 223 36.06 46.57 15.76
CA GLN A 223 37.04 47.35 14.99
C GLN A 223 36.65 48.80 14.67
N ASN A 224 35.46 49.28 15.07
CA ASN A 224 35.03 50.67 14.81
C ASN A 224 35.06 51.61 16.03
N ALA A 225 35.69 51.23 17.14
CA ALA A 225 35.66 52.03 18.38
C ALA A 225 36.85 53.00 18.59
N ALA A 226 37.77 53.16 17.63
CA ALA A 226 39.02 53.90 17.89
C ALA A 226 39.45 54.87 16.78
N ILE A 227 38.59 55.80 16.38
CA ILE A 227 39.04 57.05 15.72
C ILE A 227 38.14 58.22 16.18
N THR A 228 38.43 58.77 17.35
CA THR A 228 38.03 60.15 17.67
C THR A 228 39.28 61.03 17.56
N PRO A 229 39.32 61.99 16.62
CA PRO A 229 40.45 62.90 16.50
C PRO A 229 40.49 63.87 17.69
N ALA A 230 41.71 64.17 18.14
CA ALA A 230 41.99 65.09 19.24
C ALA A 230 41.52 66.53 18.93
N PRO A 231 41.12 67.31 19.95
CA PRO A 231 40.69 68.70 19.75
C PRO A 231 41.90 69.59 19.42
N GLY A 232 41.86 70.21 18.25
CA GLY A 232 42.79 71.27 17.85
C GLY A 232 42.32 72.64 18.33
N VAL A 233 43.22 73.31 19.06
CA VAL A 233 43.57 74.75 19.12
C VAL A 233 42.47 75.78 18.86
#